data_AF-A0AAD6ZVN3-F1
#
_entry.id   AF-A0AAD6ZVN3-F1
#
_cell.length_a   1.000
_cell.length_b   1.000
_cell.length_c   1.000
_cell.angle_alpha   90.00
_cell.angle_beta   90.00
_cell.angle_gamma   90.00
#
_symmetry.space_group_name_H-M   'P 1'
#
loop_
_entity.id
_entity.type
_entity.pdbx_description
1 polymer ?
#
loop_
_entity_poly.entity_id
_entity_poly.type
_entity_poly.pdbx_seq_one_letter_code
_entity_poly.pdbx_strand_id
1 'polypeptide(L)'
;AGHLQILIMSDLNGRTKSQTASVYDPPRRSMGDKPISTRGRFLFKLCADYNLMIVNGFERFGPNSGAFTSFQGTRKTIIDYVICSKSLYPKITAFNVLPREP
;
A
#
# COMPACT_ATOMS: atom_id res chain seq x y z
N ALA A 1 0.37 -27.82 4.94
CA ALA A 1 -0.79 -27.09 4.38
C ALA A 1 -0.27 -25.87 3.65
N GLY A 2 -0.72 -25.61 2.41
CA GLY A 2 -0.27 -24.44 1.65
C GLY A 2 -0.74 -23.15 2.31
N HIS A 3 0.16 -22.17 2.47
CA HIS A 3 -0.26 -20.83 2.90
C HIS A 3 -1.10 -20.19 1.80
N LEU A 4 -2.33 -19.79 2.14
CA LEU A 4 -3.23 -19.09 1.22
C LEU A 4 -2.53 -17.83 0.67
N GLN A 5 -2.53 -17.69 -0.67
CA GLN A 5 -1.97 -16.52 -1.34
C GLN A 5 -3.12 -15.56 -1.66
N ILE A 6 -3.06 -14.37 -1.08
CA ILE A 6 -4.09 -13.34 -1.24
C ILE A 6 -3.46 -12.13 -1.89
N LEU A 7 -4.14 -11.59 -2.91
CA LEU A 7 -3.88 -10.27 -3.48
C LEU A 7 -5.21 -9.51 -3.48
N ILE A 8 -5.22 -8.32 -2.91
CA ILE A 8 -6.39 -7.44 -2.85
C ILE A 8 -5.98 -6.12 -3.52
N MET A 9 -6.81 -5.63 -4.43
CA MET A 9 -6.66 -4.33 -5.06
C MET A 9 -7.97 -3.57 -4.86
N SER A 10 -7.94 -2.42 -4.19
CA SER A 10 -9.17 -1.69 -3.86
C SER A 10 -8.93 -0.22 -3.55
N ASP A 11 -9.93 0.61 -3.86
CA ASP A 11 -10.06 1.97 -3.32
C ASP A 11 -10.62 1.89 -1.90
N LEU A 12 -9.72 2.03 -0.92
CA LEU A 12 -10.07 1.94 0.49
C LEU A 12 -10.33 3.32 1.11
N ASN A 13 -10.20 4.40 0.34
CA ASN A 13 -10.49 5.77 0.78
C ASN A 13 -9.81 6.15 2.12
N GLY A 14 -8.63 5.60 2.40
CA GLY A 14 -7.96 5.68 3.70
C GLY A 14 -6.46 5.91 3.59
N ARG A 15 -5.98 7.10 4.01
CA ARG A 15 -4.55 7.48 3.98
C ARG A 15 -3.73 6.72 5.01
N THR A 16 -2.64 6.09 4.56
CA THR A 16 -1.74 5.25 5.35
C THR A 16 -0.35 5.88 5.62
N LYS A 17 0.09 6.88 4.84
CA LYS A 17 1.48 7.41 4.92
C LYS A 17 2.52 6.29 4.72
N SER A 18 3.74 6.50 5.19
CA SER A 18 4.88 5.58 5.12
C SER A 18 4.99 4.59 6.31
N GLN A 19 3.92 4.35 7.07
CA GLN A 19 3.93 3.38 8.19
C GLN A 19 4.13 1.93 7.71
N THR A 20 3.98 0.91 8.55
CA THR A 20 3.85 -0.50 8.12
C THR A 20 2.79 -1.16 8.99
N ALA A 21 2.25 -2.32 8.59
CA ALA A 21 1.30 -3.04 9.44
C ALA A 21 2.03 -3.77 10.58
N SER A 22 3.27 -4.20 10.32
CA SER A 22 4.18 -4.80 11.29
C SER A 22 5.58 -4.16 11.21
N VAL A 23 6.30 -4.14 12.33
CA VAL A 23 7.72 -3.71 12.39
C VAL A 23 8.65 -4.61 11.57
N TYR A 24 8.21 -5.83 11.23
CA TYR A 24 8.95 -6.78 10.41
C TYR A 24 8.62 -6.68 8.91
N ASP A 25 7.66 -5.82 8.55
CA ASP A 25 7.38 -5.58 7.13
C ASP A 25 8.49 -4.69 6.53
N PRO A 26 8.77 -4.82 5.23
CA PRO A 26 9.70 -3.93 4.54
C PRO A 26 9.29 -2.47 4.69
N PRO A 27 10.27 -1.54 4.73
CA PRO A 27 9.98 -0.12 4.76
C PRO A 27 9.21 0.28 3.49
N ARG A 28 8.30 1.26 3.66
CA ARG A 28 7.53 1.81 2.55
C ARG A 28 7.63 3.33 2.52
N ARG A 29 7.51 3.90 1.32
CA ARG A 29 7.54 5.33 1.06
C ARG A 29 6.24 5.78 0.41
N SER A 30 5.67 6.89 0.89
CA SER A 30 4.50 7.55 0.32
C SER A 30 4.87 8.93 -0.20
N MET A 31 4.49 9.27 -1.45
CA MET A 31 4.79 10.58 -2.07
C MET A 31 3.94 11.75 -1.51
N GLY A 32 3.10 11.51 -0.51
CA GLY A 32 2.43 12.56 0.24
C GLY A 32 2.43 12.25 1.72
N ASP A 33 3.10 13.08 2.52
CA ASP A 33 3.14 12.99 3.99
C ASP A 33 1.89 13.58 4.64
N LYS A 34 0.72 13.23 4.11
CA LYS A 34 -0.54 13.58 4.78
C LYS A 34 -0.70 12.75 6.05
N PRO A 35 -1.30 13.31 7.11
CA PRO A 35 -1.62 12.54 8.31
C PRO A 35 -2.44 11.31 7.97
N ILE A 36 -2.15 10.23 8.71
CA ILE A 36 -2.93 9.00 8.68
C ILE A 36 -4.39 9.28 9.03
N SER A 37 -5.29 8.72 8.23
CA SER A 37 -6.73 8.83 8.46
C SER A 37 -7.24 7.73 9.40
N THR A 38 -8.43 7.90 9.97
CA THR A 38 -9.10 6.83 10.76
C THR A 38 -9.25 5.54 9.95
N ARG A 39 -9.64 5.63 8.67
CA ARG A 39 -9.71 4.47 7.76
C ARG A 39 -8.33 3.85 7.51
N GLY A 40 -7.28 4.65 7.40
CA GLY A 40 -5.91 4.16 7.27
C GLY A 40 -5.43 3.40 8.51
N ARG A 41 -5.77 3.87 9.72
CA ARG A 41 -5.52 3.12 10.97
C ARG A 41 -6.22 1.78 10.98
N PHE A 42 -7.51 1.77 10.60
CA PHE A 42 -8.27 0.53 10.48
C PHE A 42 -7.63 -0.43 9.48
N LEU A 43 -7.13 0.08 8.35
CA LEU A 43 -6.44 -0.73 7.35
C LEU A 43 -5.18 -1.41 7.89
N PHE A 44 -4.37 -0.72 8.71
CA PHE A 44 -3.22 -1.38 9.35
C PHE A 44 -3.64 -2.44 10.34
N LYS A 45 -4.65 -2.15 11.14
CA LYS A 45 -5.18 -3.15 12.07
C LYS A 45 -5.63 -4.39 11.31
N LEU A 46 -6.38 -4.22 10.23
CA LEU A 46 -6.79 -5.32 9.35
C LEU A 46 -5.57 -6.08 8.79
N CYS A 47 -4.58 -5.37 8.27
CA CYS A 47 -3.38 -6.02 7.73
C CYS A 47 -2.59 -6.78 8.79
N ALA A 48 -2.45 -6.22 9.99
CA ALA A 48 -1.77 -6.86 11.12
C ALA A 48 -2.52 -8.10 11.60
N ASP A 49 -3.85 -7.99 11.79
CA ASP A 49 -4.71 -9.07 12.29
C ASP A 49 -4.73 -10.28 11.31
N TYR A 50 -4.62 -10.03 10.01
CA TYR A 50 -4.68 -11.07 8.97
C TYR A 50 -3.32 -11.41 8.32
N ASN A 51 -2.21 -10.93 8.88
CA ASN A 51 -0.87 -11.16 8.34
C ASN A 51 -0.74 -10.77 6.84
N LEU A 52 -1.29 -9.60 6.51
CA LEU A 52 -1.23 -8.98 5.19
C LEU A 52 -0.27 -7.79 5.19
N MET A 53 0.15 -7.38 4.01
CA MET A 53 1.12 -6.33 3.76
C MET A 53 0.60 -5.39 2.68
N ILE A 54 0.69 -4.07 2.91
CA ILE A 54 0.41 -3.06 1.89
C ILE A 54 1.64 -2.95 0.98
N VAL A 55 1.44 -3.25 -0.30
CA VAL A 55 2.49 -3.30 -1.33
C VAL A 55 2.95 -1.91 -1.74
N ASN A 56 2.03 -0.93 -1.72
CA ASN A 56 2.33 0.44 -2.10
C ASN A 56 3.50 1.00 -1.29
N GLY A 57 4.47 1.54 -2.01
CA GLY A 57 5.61 2.23 -1.45
C GLY A 57 6.79 1.35 -1.05
N PHE A 58 6.72 0.02 -1.16
CA PHE A 58 7.87 -0.82 -0.84
C PHE A 58 9.08 -0.43 -1.71
N GLU A 59 10.18 -0.07 -1.04
CA GLU A 59 11.33 0.57 -1.70
C GLU A 59 11.95 -0.30 -2.80
N ARG A 60 11.88 -1.63 -2.66
CA ARG A 60 12.36 -2.59 -3.67
C ARG A 60 11.69 -2.45 -5.04
N PHE A 61 10.50 -1.84 -5.11
CA PHE A 61 9.76 -1.64 -6.36
C PHE A 61 10.05 -0.28 -7.01
N GLY A 62 11.00 0.47 -6.45
CA GLY A 62 11.44 1.75 -7.01
C GLY A 62 10.53 2.93 -6.61
N PRO A 63 10.86 4.13 -7.10
CA PRO A 63 10.29 5.39 -6.60
C PRO A 63 8.78 5.52 -6.85
N ASN A 64 8.28 4.93 -7.94
CA ASN A 64 6.89 5.08 -8.35
C ASN A 64 5.93 4.15 -7.58
N SER A 65 6.44 3.17 -6.83
CA SER A 65 5.61 2.30 -6.00
C SER A 65 4.81 3.07 -4.94
N GLY A 66 5.30 4.24 -4.52
CA GLY A 66 4.67 5.10 -3.53
C GLY A 66 3.94 6.30 -4.11
N ALA A 67 3.67 6.33 -5.42
CA ALA A 67 3.08 7.50 -6.07
C ALA A 67 1.58 7.68 -5.73
N PHE A 68 1.07 8.87 -6.00
CA PHE A 68 -0.34 9.21 -5.81
C PHE A 68 -1.23 8.35 -6.70
N THR A 69 -2.34 7.87 -6.14
CA THR A 69 -3.31 7.03 -6.86
C THR A 69 -4.62 7.76 -7.14
N SER A 70 -4.90 8.84 -6.40
CA SER A 70 -6.11 9.65 -6.57
C SER A 70 -5.79 11.14 -6.72
N PHE A 71 -6.50 11.78 -7.65
CA PHE A 71 -6.26 13.14 -8.11
C PHE A 71 -7.59 13.90 -8.23
N GLN A 72 -7.80 14.91 -7.39
CA GLN A 72 -9.00 15.77 -7.39
C GLN A 72 -8.59 17.24 -7.44
N GLY A 73 -8.57 17.80 -8.65
CA GLY A 73 -8.04 19.15 -8.90
C GLY A 73 -6.57 19.25 -8.46
N THR A 74 -6.26 20.20 -7.58
CA THR A 74 -4.92 20.38 -7.00
C THR A 74 -4.60 19.37 -5.90
N ARG A 75 -5.57 18.59 -5.42
CA ARG A 75 -5.38 17.61 -4.35
C ARG A 75 -4.94 16.27 -4.92
N LYS A 76 -3.87 15.73 -4.35
CA LYS A 76 -3.37 14.37 -4.64
C LYS A 76 -3.32 13.56 -3.35
N THR A 77 -3.65 12.27 -3.42
CA THR A 77 -3.61 11.36 -2.26
C THR A 77 -3.39 9.92 -2.70
N ILE A 78 -2.92 9.10 -1.76
CA ILE A 78 -2.90 7.63 -1.90
C ILE A 78 -4.08 7.10 -1.11
N ILE A 79 -4.99 6.43 -1.79
CA ILE A 79 -6.20 5.81 -1.21
C ILE A 79 -6.55 4.46 -1.86
N ASP A 80 -6.00 4.21 -3.04
CA ASP A 80 -6.03 2.93 -3.73
C ASP A 80 -4.82 2.10 -3.31
N TYR A 81 -5.06 0.87 -2.88
CA TYR A 81 -4.03 0.00 -2.33
C TYR A 81 -4.01 -1.36 -3.00
N VAL A 82 -2.80 -1.87 -3.16
CA VAL A 82 -2.52 -3.29 -3.35
C VAL A 82 -2.05 -3.87 -2.02
N ILE A 83 -2.69 -4.94 -1.59
CA ILE A 83 -2.41 -5.64 -0.34
C ILE A 83 -2.17 -7.11 -0.68
N CYS A 84 -1.16 -7.72 -0.08
CA CYS A 84 -0.84 -9.12 -0.30
C CYS A 84 -0.63 -9.88 1.00
N SER A 85 -0.81 -11.20 0.97
CA SER A 85 -0.32 -12.05 2.06
C SER A 85 1.21 -12.06 2.09
N LYS A 86 1.80 -12.23 3.28
CA LYS A 86 3.27 -12.30 3.42
C LYS A 86 3.91 -13.40 2.56
N SER A 87 3.19 -14.50 2.34
CA SER A 87 3.63 -15.61 1.48
C SER A 87 3.64 -15.26 -0.02
N LEU A 88 2.87 -14.26 -0.45
CA LEU A 88 2.85 -13.79 -1.84
C LEU A 88 3.92 -12.73 -2.10
N TYR A 89 4.28 -11.92 -1.11
CA TYR A 89 5.25 -10.82 -1.26
C TYR A 89 6.57 -11.19 -1.97
N PRO A 90 7.25 -12.32 -1.65
CA PRO A 90 8.48 -12.71 -2.36
C PRO A 90 8.28 -12.97 -3.86
N LYS A 91 7.05 -13.31 -4.27
CA LYS A 91 6.71 -13.62 -5.67
C LYS A 91 6.34 -12.38 -6.49
N ILE A 92 6.08 -11.23 -5.85
CA ILE A 92 5.82 -9.97 -6.56
C ILE A 92 7.17 -9.47 -7.07
N THR A 93 7.35 -9.47 -8.40
CA THR A 93 8.61 -9.07 -9.05
C THR A 93 8.66 -7.57 -9.33
N ALA A 94 7.51 -6.96 -9.61
CA ALA A 94 7.38 -5.54 -9.89
C ALA A 94 6.04 -5.00 -9.38
N PHE A 95 6.04 -3.72 -8.99
CA PHE A 95 4.84 -2.96 -8.68
C PHE A 95 5.07 -1.50 -9.04
N ASN A 96 4.16 -0.91 -9.81
CA ASN A 96 4.31 0.45 -10.30
C ASN A 96 2.95 1.15 -10.32
N VAL A 97 2.90 2.37 -9.78
CA VAL A 97 1.77 3.26 -9.99
C VAL A 97 2.08 4.09 -11.23
N LEU A 98 1.31 3.86 -12.29
CA LEU A 98 1.55 4.51 -13.57
C LEU A 98 1.20 6.01 -13.51
N PRO A 99 1.83 6.84 -14.36
CA PRO A 99 1.43 8.22 -14.54
C PRO A 99 -0.06 8.30 -14.90
N ARG A 100 -0.70 9.39 -14.49
CA ARG A 100 -2.03 9.73 -14.99
C ARG A 100 -1.91 10.00 -16.50
N GLU A 101 -2.62 9.21 -17.30
CA GLU A 101 -2.80 9.53 -18.72
C GLU A 101 -3.59 10.86 -18.85
N PRO A 102 -3.23 11.73 -19.83
CA PRO A 102 -3.88 13.02 -20.04
C PRO A 102 -5.40 12.93 -20.21
#